data_AF-A0A497L2F0-F1
#
_entry.id   AF-A0A497L2F0-F1
#
_cell.length_a   1.000
_cell.length_b   1.000
_cell.length_c   1.000
_cell.angle_alpha   90.00
_cell.angle_beta   90.00
_cell.angle_gamma   90.00
#
_symmetry.space_group_name_H-M   'P 1'
#
loop_
_entity.id
_entity.type
_entity.pdbx_description
1 polymer ?
#
loop_
_entity_poly.entity_id
_entity_poly.type
_entity_poly.pdbx_seq_one_letter_code
_entity_poly.pdbx_strand_id
1 'polypeptide(L)'
;GHGGEGETSMMLAVAPELVEMDRARGVVPELPVHVQVKWRFEELTPHGVTGDPTRATAENGRRMRDALVDLLASFLREMDRKGWEIGVPG
;
A
#
# COMPACT_ATOMS: atom_id res chain seq x y z
N GLY A 1 7.07 2.06 -4.78
CA GLY A 1 7.10 3.47 -4.36
C GLY A 1 6.30 3.62 -3.07
N HIS A 2 6.25 4.84 -2.55
CA HIS A 2 5.54 5.22 -1.32
C HIS A 2 4.67 6.46 -1.59
N GLY A 3 3.50 6.54 -0.98
CA GLY A 3 2.52 7.62 -1.16
C GLY A 3 1.88 7.64 -2.54
N GLY A 4 1.91 6.53 -3.28
CA GLY A 4 1.35 6.43 -4.63
C GLY A 4 -0.16 6.16 -4.65
N GLU A 5 -0.68 5.88 -5.84
CA GLU A 5 -2.11 5.64 -6.10
C GLU A 5 -2.71 4.61 -5.14
N GLY A 6 -2.06 3.46 -4.95
CA GLY A 6 -2.58 2.36 -4.13
C GLY A 6 -2.70 2.70 -2.64
N GLU A 7 -1.63 3.24 -2.04
CA GLU A 7 -1.62 3.62 -0.62
C GLU A 7 -2.61 4.76 -0.34
N THR A 8 -2.65 5.76 -1.23
CA THR A 8 -3.59 6.89 -1.11
C THR A 8 -5.03 6.41 -1.30
N SER A 9 -5.30 5.52 -2.26
CA SER A 9 -6.62 4.94 -2.46
C SER A 9 -7.07 4.15 -1.24
N MET A 10 -6.18 3.35 -0.64
CA MET A 10 -6.46 2.62 0.60
C MET A 10 -6.84 3.57 1.75
N MET A 11 -6.08 4.66 1.93
CA MET A 11 -6.40 5.66 2.95
C MET A 11 -7.74 6.36 2.68
N LEU A 12 -8.06 6.70 1.42
CA LEU A 12 -9.37 7.24 1.04
C LEU A 12 -10.53 6.28 1.34
N ALA A 13 -10.28 4.97 1.39
CA ALA A 13 -11.30 3.98 1.72
C ALA A 13 -11.45 3.73 3.24
N VAL A 14 -10.41 4.00 4.03
CA VAL A 14 -10.37 3.66 5.47
C VAL A 14 -10.55 4.89 6.36
N ALA A 15 -9.90 6.01 6.02
CA ALA A 15 -9.90 7.25 6.78
C ALA A 15 -9.82 8.46 5.81
N PRO A 16 -10.86 8.68 4.98
CA PRO A 16 -10.85 9.74 3.95
C PRO A 16 -10.64 11.14 4.51
N GLU A 17 -11.07 11.40 5.75
CA GLU A 17 -10.89 12.68 6.45
C GLU A 17 -9.43 13.04 6.73
N LEU A 18 -8.52 12.07 6.62
CA LEU A 18 -7.08 12.27 6.78
C LEU A 18 -6.35 12.51 5.46
N VAL A 19 -7.07 12.58 4.33
CA VAL A 19 -6.48 12.69 2.98
C VAL A 19 -6.95 13.96 2.27
N GLU A 20 -6.03 14.92 2.14
CA GLU A 20 -6.22 16.17 1.37
C GLU A 20 -5.86 15.96 -0.11
N MET A 21 -6.81 15.49 -0.92
CA MET A 21 -6.56 15.13 -2.33
C MET A 21 -6.21 16.33 -3.23
N ASP A 22 -6.61 17.54 -2.86
CA ASP A 22 -6.20 18.79 -3.51
C ASP A 22 -4.70 19.06 -3.39
N ARG A 23 -4.02 18.41 -2.44
CA ARG A 23 -2.57 18.46 -2.25
C ARG A 23 -1.82 17.25 -2.80
N ALA A 24 -2.53 16.30 -3.41
CA ALA A 24 -1.94 15.07 -3.94
C ALA A 24 -0.92 15.37 -5.03
N ARG A 25 0.35 15.03 -4.76
CA ARG A 25 1.45 15.14 -5.71
C ARG A 25 2.55 14.14 -5.35
N GLY A 26 3.28 13.67 -6.35
CA GLY A 26 4.37 12.74 -6.15
C GLY A 26 5.23 12.58 -7.39
N VAL A 27 6.32 11.83 -7.24
CA VAL A 27 7.28 11.54 -8.30
C VAL A 27 7.34 10.03 -8.46
N VAL A 28 7.26 9.52 -9.69
CA VAL A 28 7.64 8.14 -9.99
C VAL A 28 9.10 8.18 -10.45
N PRO A 29 10.07 7.81 -9.59
CA PRO A 29 11.48 7.95 -9.93
C PRO A 29 11.87 6.94 -11.01
N GLU A 30 12.68 7.39 -11.96
CA GLU A 30 13.33 6.51 -12.94
C GLU A 30 14.53 5.82 -12.27
N LEU A 31 14.41 4.51 -12.03
CA LEU A 31 15.42 3.72 -11.34
C LEU A 31 16.07 2.69 -12.28
N PRO A 32 17.32 2.27 -12.03
CA PRO A 32 17.94 1.20 -12.80
C PRO A 32 17.12 -0.10 -12.75
N VAL A 33 16.89 -0.71 -13.92
CA VAL A 33 15.99 -1.87 -14.06
C VAL A 33 16.58 -3.16 -13.47
N HIS A 34 17.90 -3.35 -13.56
CA HIS A 34 18.55 -4.63 -13.26
C HIS A 34 19.37 -4.63 -11.96
N VAL A 35 19.66 -3.46 -11.39
CA VAL A 35 20.51 -3.34 -10.20
C VAL A 35 19.79 -2.52 -9.15
N GLN A 36 19.59 -3.11 -7.97
CA GLN A 36 18.97 -2.40 -6.86
C GLN A 36 20.00 -1.54 -6.15
N VAL A 37 19.75 -0.23 -6.11
CA VAL A 37 20.50 0.74 -5.31
C VAL A 37 19.62 1.22 -4.16
N LYS A 38 20.20 1.39 -2.97
CA LYS A 38 19.51 2.00 -1.84
C LYS A 38 19.76 3.50 -1.88
N TRP A 39 18.68 4.27 -2.02
CA TRP A 39 18.69 5.72 -2.13
C TRP A 39 18.14 6.34 -0.85
N ARG A 40 18.60 7.54 -0.51
CA ARG A 40 17.88 8.39 0.44
C ARG A 40 16.65 8.96 -0.25
N PHE A 41 15.58 9.19 0.51
CA PHE A 41 14.32 9.71 -0.06
C PHE A 41 14.49 11.10 -0.70
N GLU A 42 15.35 11.96 -0.13
CA GLU A 42 15.66 13.28 -0.68
C GLU A 42 16.35 13.22 -2.04
N GLU A 43 16.99 12.10 -2.38
CA GLU A 43 17.59 11.86 -3.70
C GLU A 43 16.53 11.44 -4.74
N LEU A 44 15.38 10.95 -4.27
CA LEU A 44 14.30 10.42 -5.12
C LEU A 44 13.15 11.39 -5.31
N THR A 45 12.86 12.22 -4.30
CA THR A 45 11.64 13.04 -4.31
C THR A 45 11.78 14.26 -3.39
N PRO A 46 11.34 15.45 -3.85
CA PRO A 46 11.26 16.64 -3.01
C PRO A 46 10.01 16.65 -2.09
N HIS A 47 9.16 15.63 -2.16
CA HIS A 47 7.87 15.60 -1.47
C HIS A 47 7.72 14.44 -0.47
N GLY A 48 8.74 13.57 -0.36
CA GLY A 48 8.63 12.33 0.41
C GLY A 48 7.78 11.24 -0.25
N VAL A 49 7.26 11.50 -1.46
CA VAL A 49 6.38 10.59 -2.22
C VAL A 49 7.12 10.05 -3.45
N THR A 50 7.22 8.73 -3.56
CA THR A 50 7.87 8.00 -4.68
C THR A 50 6.87 7.20 -5.53
N GLY A 51 5.64 7.70 -5.64
CA GLY A 51 4.60 7.23 -6.54
C GLY A 51 3.73 8.39 -7.01
N ASP A 52 2.69 8.11 -7.79
CA ASP A 52 1.72 9.12 -8.23
C ASP A 52 0.38 8.91 -7.50
N PRO A 53 -0.01 9.78 -6.54
CA PRO A 53 -1.29 9.70 -5.85
C PRO A 53 -2.44 10.35 -6.61
N THR A 54 -2.19 11.09 -7.70
CA THR A 54 -3.20 11.99 -8.33
C THR A 54 -4.42 11.27 -8.89
N ARG A 55 -4.29 9.97 -9.16
CA ARG A 55 -5.35 9.10 -9.67
C ARG A 55 -6.04 8.26 -8.59
N ALA A 56 -5.66 8.45 -7.33
CA ALA A 56 -6.22 7.67 -6.23
C ALA A 56 -7.70 7.92 -6.05
N THR A 57 -8.46 6.86 -5.74
CA THR A 57 -9.89 6.96 -5.49
C THR A 57 -10.29 6.05 -4.32
N ALA A 58 -11.31 6.46 -3.56
CA ALA A 58 -11.88 5.63 -2.50
C ALA A 58 -12.44 4.30 -3.05
N GLU A 59 -12.92 4.28 -4.29
CA GLU A 59 -13.42 3.07 -4.94
C GLU A 59 -12.31 2.04 -5.20
N ASN A 60 -11.17 2.48 -5.76
CA ASN A 60 -10.01 1.61 -5.92
C ASN A 60 -9.54 1.09 -4.56
N GLY A 61 -9.54 1.95 -3.53
CA GLY A 61 -9.19 1.56 -2.17
C GLY A 61 -10.10 0.49 -1.58
N ARG A 62 -11.42 0.63 -1.73
CA ARG A 62 -12.39 -0.38 -1.28
C ARG A 62 -12.15 -1.72 -1.96
N ARG A 63 -11.93 -1.74 -3.29
CA ARG A 63 -11.64 -2.98 -4.03
C ARG A 63 -10.37 -3.66 -3.53
N MET A 64 -9.30 -2.89 -3.30
CA MET A 64 -8.05 -3.41 -2.75
C MET A 64 -8.23 -3.96 -1.33
N ARG A 65 -8.94 -3.21 -0.47
CA ARG A 65 -9.26 -3.62 0.91
C ARG A 65 -10.04 -4.92 0.92
N ASP A 66 -11.11 -5.01 0.14
CA ASP A 66 -12.01 -6.17 0.13
C ASP A 66 -11.25 -7.43 -0.33
N ALA A 67 -10.46 -7.32 -1.40
CA ALA A 67 -9.62 -8.43 -1.87
C ALA A 67 -8.61 -8.90 -0.80
N LEU A 68 -7.98 -7.97 -0.08
CA LEU A 68 -7.01 -8.30 0.97
C LEU A 68 -7.70 -8.93 2.20
N VAL A 69 -8.83 -8.37 2.63
CA VAL A 69 -9.60 -8.89 3.77
C VAL A 69 -10.13 -10.29 3.45
N ASP A 70 -10.67 -10.51 2.25
CA ASP A 70 -11.16 -11.81 1.82
C ASP A 70 -10.05 -12.86 1.79
N LEU A 71 -8.87 -12.50 1.26
CA LEU A 71 -7.71 -13.38 1.25
C LEU A 71 -7.29 -13.78 2.67
N LEU A 72 -7.10 -12.80 3.56
CA LEU A 72 -6.64 -13.04 4.92
C LEU A 72 -7.68 -13.81 5.73
N ALA A 73 -8.97 -13.46 5.63
CA ALA A 73 -10.03 -14.17 6.31
C ALA A 73 -10.18 -15.61 5.82
N SER A 74 -10.05 -15.85 4.50
CA SER A 74 -10.04 -17.20 3.94
C SER A 74 -8.86 -18.02 4.45
N PHE A 75 -7.65 -17.44 4.44
CA PHE A 75 -6.46 -18.08 4.96
C PHE A 75 -6.62 -18.46 6.43
N LEU A 76 -7.05 -17.52 7.28
CA LEU A 76 -7.23 -17.78 8.72
C LEU A 76 -8.23 -18.91 8.98
N ARG A 77 -9.36 -18.93 8.27
CA ARG A 77 -10.36 -20.02 8.36
C ARG A 77 -9.81 -21.37 7.88
N GLU A 78 -8.89 -21.38 6.92
CA GLU A 78 -8.24 -22.61 6.48
C GLU A 78 -7.27 -23.14 7.54
N MET A 79 -6.44 -22.26 8.10
CA MET A 79 -5.44 -22.65 9.08
C MET A 79 -6.09 -23.10 10.40
N ASP A 80 -7.15 -22.43 10.83
CA ASP A 80 -7.96 -22.82 12.00
C ASP A 80 -8.51 -24.25 11.85
N ARG A 81 -9.10 -24.57 10.69
CA ARG A 81 -9.58 -25.94 10.39
C ARG A 81 -8.48 -27.00 10.38
N LYS A 82 -7.23 -26.60 10.12
CA LYS A 82 -6.07 -27.50 10.10
C LYS A 82 -5.39 -27.62 11.46
N GLY A 83 -5.93 -26.98 12.51
CA GLY A 83 -5.34 -26.99 13.84
C GLY A 83 -3.98 -26.29 13.86
N TRP A 84 -3.81 -25.24 13.05
CA TRP A 84 -2.57 -24.49 13.03
C TRP A 84 -2.36 -23.71 14.33
N GLU A 85 -1.22 -23.94 14.99
CA GLU A 85 -0.78 -23.12 16.11
C GLU A 85 0.14 -22.00 15.62
N ILE A 86 -0.22 -20.74 15.94
CA ILE A 86 0.58 -19.57 15.62
C ILE A 86 1.73 -19.46 16.65
N GLY A 87 2.94 -19.85 16.25
CA GLY A 87 4.15 -19.70 17.09
C GLY A 87 5.29 -20.64 16.68
N VAL A 88 6.46 -20.46 17.31
CA VAL A 88 7.52 -21.49 17.32
C VAL A 88 7.08 -22.54 18.35
N PRO A 89 7.08 -23.85 18.03
CA PRO A 89 6.76 -24.88 19.01
C PRO A 89 7.68 -24.74 20.22
N GLY A 90 7.10 -24.71 21.42
CA GLY A 90 7.84 -24.80 22.68
C GLY A 90 8.45 -26.17 22.88
#